data_AF-A0AAP3DKA7-F1
#
_entry.id   AF-A0AAP3DKA7-F1
#
_cell.length_a   1.000
_cell.length_b   1.000
_cell.length_c   1.000
_cell.angle_alpha   90.00
_cell.angle_beta   90.00
_cell.angle_gamma   90.00
#
_symmetry.space_group_name_H-M   'P 1'
#
loop_
_entity.id
_entity.type
_entity.pdbx_description
1 polymer ?
#
loop_
_entity_poly.entity_id
_entity_poly.type
_entity_poly.pdbx_seq_one_letter_code
_entity_poly.pdbx_strand_id
1 'polypeptide(L)'
;MGRNLHEDLAMCIAATEGPWGASHDEWPGNANLRHWVSTHWDGLACAISYEDARFIAEARDGWPYAIERALDAEMKVAQMERRLRAVESTVERMLDFYGCQDFWGFVMEYETEEATADDKA
;
A
#
# COMPACT_ATOMS: atom_id res chain seq x y z
N MET A 1 -18.54 -5.48 2.11
CA MET A 1 -17.63 -6.61 1.83
C MET A 1 -16.29 -6.00 1.45
N GLY A 2 -15.20 -6.31 2.16
CA GLY A 2 -13.88 -5.77 1.83
C GLY A 2 -13.37 -6.34 0.51
N ARG A 3 -12.61 -5.57 -0.26
CA ARG A 3 -11.99 -6.06 -1.49
C ARG A 3 -10.77 -6.91 -1.16
N ASN A 4 -10.47 -7.92 -1.99
CA ASN A 4 -9.26 -8.72 -1.88
C ASN A 4 -8.18 -8.13 -2.79
N LEU A 5 -7.18 -7.47 -2.21
CA LEU A 5 -6.12 -6.79 -2.95
C LEU A 5 -5.27 -7.74 -3.82
N HIS A 6 -5.11 -9.01 -3.43
CA HIS A 6 -4.38 -9.98 -4.24
C HIS A 6 -5.16 -10.35 -5.50
N GLU A 7 -6.48 -10.53 -5.38
CA GLU A 7 -7.36 -10.78 -6.53
C GLU A 7 -7.44 -9.55 -7.42
N ASP A 8 -7.52 -8.35 -6.83
CA ASP A 8 -7.54 -7.09 -7.56
C ASP A 8 -6.24 -6.87 -8.35
N LEU A 9 -5.07 -7.15 -7.75
CA LEU A 9 -3.79 -7.08 -8.44
C LEU A 9 -3.69 -8.11 -9.57
N ALA A 10 -4.15 -9.34 -9.34
CA ALA A 10 -4.17 -10.38 -10.35
C ALA A 10 -5.04 -9.99 -11.56
N MET A 11 -6.20 -9.37 -11.33
CA MET A 11 -7.03 -8.82 -12.40
C MET A 11 -6.29 -7.71 -13.18
N CYS A 12 -5.59 -6.82 -12.48
CA CYS A 12 -4.83 -5.75 -13.13
C CYS A 12 -3.70 -6.32 -14.00
N ILE A 13 -2.97 -7.34 -13.53
CA ILE A 13 -1.88 -7.99 -14.27
C ILE A 13 -2.42 -8.77 -15.47
N ALA A 14 -3.59 -9.41 -15.34
CA ALA A 14 -4.22 -10.18 -16.41
C ALA A 14 -4.81 -9.29 -17.53
N ALA A 15 -5.13 -8.03 -17.23
CA ALA A 15 -5.58 -7.06 -18.23
C ALA A 15 -4.46 -6.72 -19.22
N THR A 16 -4.85 -6.36 -20.45
CA THR A 16 -3.92 -6.01 -21.54
C THR A 16 -2.80 -5.08 -21.06
N GLU A 17 -1.57 -5.38 -21.46
CA GLU A 17 -0.39 -4.60 -21.07
C GLU A 17 -0.44 -3.17 -21.64
N GLY A 18 0.18 -2.25 -20.90
CA GLY A 18 0.32 -0.85 -21.27
C GLY A 18 1.35 -0.60 -22.38
N PRO A 19 1.53 0.67 -22.79
CA PRO A 19 0.82 1.85 -22.28
C PRO A 19 -0.59 1.94 -22.86
N TRP A 20 -1.56 2.31 -22.01
CA TRP A 20 -2.91 2.66 -22.45
C TRP A 20 -2.98 4.17 -22.69
N GLY A 21 -3.77 4.59 -23.67
CA GLY A 21 -3.98 5.99 -24.02
C GLY A 21 -5.46 6.28 -24.17
N ALA A 22 -5.84 7.52 -23.89
CA ALA A 22 -7.16 8.04 -24.21
C ALA A 22 -7.10 8.80 -25.53
N SER A 23 -7.88 8.36 -26.52
CA SER A 23 -7.99 9.03 -27.80
C SER A 23 -8.99 10.18 -27.76
N HIS A 24 -8.61 11.29 -28.37
CA HIS A 24 -9.51 12.41 -28.65
C HIS A 24 -10.32 12.22 -29.94
N ASP A 25 -9.96 11.21 -30.75
CA ASP A 25 -10.66 10.93 -32.00
C ASP A 25 -12.03 10.32 -31.70
N GLU A 26 -13.07 10.98 -32.19
CA GLU A 26 -14.44 10.48 -32.07
C GLU A 26 -14.75 9.49 -33.20
N TRP A 27 -15.20 8.28 -32.85
CA TRP A 27 -15.65 7.34 -33.87
C TRP A 27 -17.01 7.76 -34.45
N PRO A 28 -17.14 7.90 -35.79
CA PRO A 28 -18.42 8.24 -36.40
C PRO A 28 -19.40 7.07 -36.30
N GLY A 29 -20.58 7.31 -35.71
CA GLY A 29 -21.69 6.34 -35.73
C GLY A 29 -22.25 5.91 -34.37
N ASN A 30 -21.69 6.39 -33.25
CA ASN A 30 -22.30 6.22 -31.93
C ASN A 30 -22.26 7.54 -31.13
N ALA A 31 -23.43 8.16 -30.95
CA ALA A 31 -23.53 9.44 -30.24
C ALA A 31 -23.24 9.34 -28.73
N ASN A 32 -23.28 8.13 -28.15
CA ASN A 32 -23.14 7.91 -26.71
C ASN A 32 -21.75 7.38 -26.29
N LEU A 33 -20.98 6.80 -27.20
CA LEU A 33 -19.65 6.22 -26.94
C LEU A 33 -18.66 6.85 -27.91
N ARG A 34 -18.05 7.96 -27.48
CA ARG A 34 -17.29 8.84 -28.37
C ARG A 34 -15.78 8.71 -28.20
N HIS A 35 -15.30 8.35 -27.01
CA HIS A 35 -13.86 8.36 -26.70
C HIS A 35 -13.32 6.97 -26.44
N TRP A 36 -12.12 6.68 -26.92
CA TRP A 36 -11.52 5.34 -26.83
C TRP A 36 -10.40 5.29 -25.81
N VAL A 37 -10.35 4.18 -25.08
CA VAL A 37 -9.14 3.69 -24.42
C VAL A 37 -8.47 2.75 -25.40
N SER A 38 -7.22 3.00 -25.75
CA SER A 38 -6.47 2.21 -26.73
C SER A 38 -5.09 1.85 -26.19
N THR A 39 -4.50 0.79 -26.73
CA THR A 39 -3.03 0.64 -26.69
C THR A 39 -2.39 1.42 -27.83
N HIS A 40 -1.08 1.31 -28.01
CA HIS A 40 -0.35 1.84 -29.17
C HIS A 40 -1.08 1.57 -30.51
N TRP A 41 -1.76 0.43 -30.67
CA TRP A 41 -2.26 0.00 -31.97
C TRP A 41 -3.76 -0.31 -32.03
N ASP A 42 -4.40 -0.64 -30.90
CA ASP A 42 -5.75 -1.19 -30.90
C ASP A 42 -6.68 -0.49 -29.90
N GLY A 43 -7.94 -0.32 -30.27
CA GLY A 43 -8.99 0.12 -29.35
C GLY A 43 -9.37 -0.98 -28.36
N LEU A 44 -9.27 -0.70 -27.06
CA LEU A 44 -9.57 -1.63 -25.96
C LEU A 44 -10.98 -1.45 -25.40
N ALA A 45 -11.40 -0.20 -25.22
CA ALA A 45 -12.69 0.16 -24.66
C ALA A 45 -13.17 1.51 -25.19
N CYS A 46 -14.46 1.79 -25.04
CA CYS A 46 -15.04 3.09 -25.34
C CYS A 46 -15.75 3.67 -24.12
N ALA A 47 -15.68 4.98 -24.00
CA ALA A 47 -16.20 5.77 -22.90
C ALA A 47 -17.05 6.92 -23.43
N ILE A 48 -17.92 7.44 -22.56
CA ILE A 48 -18.86 8.50 -22.89
C ILE A 48 -18.11 9.82 -23.10
N SER A 49 -17.17 10.12 -22.21
CA SER A 49 -16.33 11.31 -22.26
C SER A 49 -14.83 10.97 -22.34
N TYR A 50 -14.04 11.95 -22.76
CA TYR A 50 -12.59 11.81 -22.78
C TYR A 50 -12.02 11.63 -21.37
N GLU A 51 -12.61 12.29 -20.36
CA GLU A 51 -12.21 12.19 -18.96
C GLU A 51 -12.37 10.77 -18.43
N ASP A 52 -13.45 10.08 -18.80
CA ASP A 52 -13.68 8.68 -18.46
C ASP A 52 -12.64 7.77 -19.13
N ALA A 53 -12.36 7.99 -20.42
CA ALA A 53 -11.32 7.24 -21.14
C ALA A 53 -9.94 7.45 -20.51
N ARG A 54 -9.61 8.70 -20.16
CA ARG A 54 -8.35 9.06 -19.50
C ARG A 54 -8.26 8.43 -18.12
N PHE A 55 -9.33 8.48 -17.34
CA PHE A 55 -9.39 7.83 -16.03
C PHE A 55 -9.07 6.34 -16.14
N ILE A 56 -9.68 5.62 -17.09
CA ILE A 56 -9.44 4.18 -17.28
C ILE A 56 -8.00 3.90 -17.70
N ALA A 57 -7.46 4.66 -18.66
CA ALA A 57 -6.07 4.50 -19.13
C ALA A 57 -5.06 4.72 -17.99
N GLU A 58 -5.18 5.85 -17.28
CA GLU A 58 -4.29 6.19 -16.16
C GLU A 58 -4.46 5.23 -14.96
N ALA A 59 -5.69 4.76 -14.71
CA ALA A 59 -5.95 3.79 -13.67
C ALA A 59 -5.26 2.45 -13.95
N ARG A 60 -5.23 2.00 -15.21
CA ARG A 60 -4.53 0.75 -15.58
C ARG A 60 -3.05 0.80 -15.25
N ASP A 61 -2.41 1.96 -15.46
CA ASP A 61 -0.97 2.14 -15.20
C ASP A 61 -0.71 2.38 -13.70
N GLY A 62 -1.58 3.13 -13.01
CA GLY A 62 -1.38 3.52 -11.61
C GLY A 62 -1.87 2.50 -10.57
N TRP A 63 -2.96 1.78 -10.83
CA TRP A 63 -3.59 0.89 -9.84
C TRP A 63 -2.74 -0.32 -9.45
N PRO A 64 -2.08 -1.05 -10.36
CA PRO A 64 -1.22 -2.18 -9.97
C PRO A 64 -0.20 -1.77 -8.92
N TYR A 65 0.48 -0.64 -9.16
CA TYR A 65 1.48 -0.09 -8.25
C TYR A 65 0.87 0.37 -6.91
N ALA A 66 -0.30 1.01 -6.94
CA ALA A 66 -0.99 1.42 -5.73
C ALA A 66 -1.40 0.21 -4.86
N ILE A 67 -1.85 -0.88 -5.49
CA ILE A 67 -2.22 -2.12 -4.80
C ILE A 67 -0.99 -2.82 -4.23
N GLU A 68 0.10 -2.94 -4.99
CA GLU A 68 1.37 -3.49 -4.50
C GLU A 68 1.88 -2.73 -3.27
N ARG A 69 1.82 -1.40 -3.30
CA ARG A 69 2.18 -0.55 -2.15
C ARG A 69 1.29 -0.78 -0.94
N ALA A 70 -0.01 -0.99 -1.15
CA ALA A 70 -0.94 -1.29 -0.07
C ALA A 70 -0.62 -2.66 0.57
N LEU A 71 -0.39 -3.69 -0.24
CA LEU A 71 -0.01 -5.03 0.22
C LEU A 71 1.31 -5.01 1.01
N ASP A 72 2.33 -4.30 0.52
CA ASP A 72 3.60 -4.13 1.22
C ASP A 72 3.42 -3.41 2.57
N ALA A 73 2.58 -2.38 2.62
CA ALA A 73 2.26 -1.68 3.86
C ALA A 73 1.53 -2.60 4.86
N GLU A 74 0.54 -3.38 4.42
CA GLU A 74 -0.19 -4.34 5.26
C GLU A 74 0.76 -5.41 5.83
N MET A 75 1.67 -5.94 5.00
CA MET A 75 2.70 -6.88 5.45
C MET A 75 3.62 -6.27 6.51
N LYS A 76 4.07 -5.02 6.31
CA LYS A 76 4.92 -4.30 7.25
C LYS A 76 4.21 -4.06 8.58
N VAL A 77 2.95 -3.64 8.57
CA VAL A 77 2.13 -3.48 9.78
C VAL A 77 2.02 -4.81 10.52
N ALA A 78 1.66 -5.89 9.82
CA ALA A 78 1.57 -7.22 10.42
C ALA A 78 2.90 -7.72 10.99
N GLN A 79 4.04 -7.33 10.41
CA GLN A 79 5.36 -7.63 10.96
C GLN A 79 5.65 -6.80 12.21
N MET A 80 5.36 -5.50 12.20
CA MET A 80 5.55 -4.61 13.34
C MET A 80 4.72 -5.06 14.53
N GLU A 81 3.45 -5.40 14.33
CA GLU A 81 2.58 -5.92 15.37
C GLU A 81 3.10 -7.22 15.99
N ARG A 82 3.65 -8.14 15.16
CA ARG A 82 4.26 -9.37 15.67
C ARG A 82 5.48 -9.08 16.54
N ARG A 83 6.31 -8.11 16.16
CA ARG A 83 7.47 -7.69 16.94
C ARG A 83 7.04 -7.01 18.25
N LEU A 84 6.04 -6.14 18.21
CA LEU A 84 5.45 -5.50 19.38
C LEU A 84 4.96 -6.55 20.39
N ARG A 85 4.14 -7.50 19.94
CA ARG A 85 3.66 -8.59 20.80
C ARG A 85 4.79 -9.42 21.42
N ALA A 86 5.88 -9.66 20.68
CA ALA A 86 7.04 -10.38 21.20
C ALA A 86 7.78 -9.58 22.29
N VAL A 87 7.93 -8.26 22.09
CA VAL A 87 8.53 -7.36 23.08
C VAL A 87 7.64 -7.29 24.32
N GLU A 88 6.35 -7.05 24.16
CA GLU A 88 5.36 -7.01 25.25
C GLU A 88 5.41 -8.29 26.09
N SER A 89 5.36 -9.46 25.45
CA SER A 89 5.44 -10.75 26.15
C SER A 89 6.78 -10.96 26.87
N THR A 90 7.87 -10.44 26.32
CA THR A 90 9.19 -10.50 26.97
C THR A 90 9.22 -9.62 28.21
N VAL A 91 8.68 -8.40 28.12
CA VAL A 91 8.58 -7.46 29.24
C VAL A 91 7.68 -8.02 30.34
N GLU A 92 6.52 -8.56 30.00
CA GLU A 92 5.62 -9.23 30.97
C GLU A 92 6.35 -10.34 31.72
N ARG A 93 7.07 -11.21 31.02
CA ARG A 93 7.87 -12.26 31.65
C ARG A 93 8.97 -11.73 32.57
N MET A 94 9.61 -10.62 32.19
CA MET A 94 10.64 -9.99 33.03
C MET A 94 10.01 -9.40 34.30
N LEU A 95 8.86 -8.73 34.18
CA LEU A 95 8.09 -8.20 35.31
C LEU A 95 7.66 -9.31 36.27
N ASP A 96 7.22 -10.45 35.74
CA ASP A 96 6.82 -11.62 36.53
C ASP A 96 8.03 -12.27 37.25
N PHE A 97 9.23 -12.25 36.63
CA PHE A 97 10.42 -12.90 37.17
C PHE A 97 11.16 -12.07 38.23
N TYR A 98 11.31 -10.75 37.99
CA TYR A 98 12.07 -9.86 38.87
C TYR A 98 11.20 -9.16 39.93
N GLY A 99 9.87 -9.23 39.79
CA GLY A 99 8.96 -8.40 40.58
C GLY A 99 9.00 -6.95 40.07
N CYS A 100 7.83 -6.32 40.00
CA CYS A 100 7.64 -5.00 39.37
C CYS A 100 8.57 -3.90 39.95
N GLN A 101 9.00 -3.98 41.21
CA GLN A 101 9.89 -2.98 41.81
C GLN A 101 11.34 -3.03 41.29
N ASP A 102 11.91 -4.21 41.03
CA ASP A 102 13.32 -4.33 40.65
C ASP A 102 13.52 -4.08 39.14
N PHE A 103 12.51 -4.40 38.31
CA PHE A 103 12.55 -4.15 36.87
C PHE A 103 12.56 -2.65 36.53
N TRP A 104 11.67 -1.85 37.14
CA TRP A 104 11.66 -0.40 36.89
C TRP A 104 12.90 0.30 37.45
N GLY A 105 13.52 -0.25 38.51
CA GLY A 105 14.83 0.21 38.98
C GLY A 105 15.91 0.07 37.89
N PHE A 106 16.01 -1.10 37.27
CA PHE A 106 16.95 -1.37 36.18
C PHE A 106 16.70 -0.50 34.93
N VAL A 107 15.44 -0.35 34.51
CA VAL A 107 15.09 0.45 33.32
C VAL A 107 15.42 1.93 33.53
N MET A 108 15.09 2.49 34.69
CA MET A 108 15.38 3.89 35.02
C MET A 108 16.90 4.15 35.12
N GLU A 109 17.67 3.19 35.62
CA GLU A 109 19.14 3.28 35.69
C GLU A 109 19.76 3.34 34.28
N TYR A 110 19.22 2.55 33.34
CA TYR A 110 19.65 2.54 31.93
C TYR A 110 19.34 3.86 31.18
N GLU A 111 18.13 4.42 31.36
CA GLU A 111 17.77 5.72 30.75
C GLU A 111 18.64 6.87 31.29
N THR A 112 19.03 6.84 32.57
CA THR A 112 19.95 7.84 33.14
C THR A 112 21.37 7.72 32.60
N GLU A 113 21.86 6.53 32.28
CA GLU A 113 23.17 6.34 31.65
C GLU A 113 23.20 6.86 30.21
N GLU A 114 22.18 6.58 29.39
CA GLU A 114 22.11 7.11 28.01
C GLU A 114 22.01 8.64 27.97
N ALA A 115 21.22 9.25 28.85
CA ALA A 115 21.09 10.71 28.90
C ALA A 115 22.40 11.43 29.28
N THR A 116 23.25 10.82 30.10
CA THR A 116 24.56 11.40 30.47
C THR A 116 25.66 11.17 29.43
N ALA A 117 25.46 10.21 28.52
CA ALA A 117 26.38 9.92 27.42
C ALA A 117 26.16 10.87 26.23
N ASP A 118 24.92 11.27 25.96
CA ASP A 118 24.57 12.17 24.84
C ASP A 118 24.93 13.64 25.13
N ASP A 119 24.99 14.05 26.40
CA ASP A 119 25.36 15.42 26.83
C ASP A 119 26.89 15.67 26.83
N LYS A 120 27.69 14.67 26.42
CA LYS A 120 29.16 14.74 26.30
C LYS A 120 29.69 14.66 24.85
N ALA A 121 28.81 14.64 23.85
CA ALA A 121 29.14 14.68 22.41
C ALA A 121 29.03 16.10 21.85
#